data_AF-A0A4Y1ZVR8-F1
#
_entry.id   AF-A0A4Y1ZVR8-F1
#
_cell.length_a   1.000
_cell.length_b   1.000
_cell.length_c   1.000
_cell.angle_alpha   90.00
_cell.angle_beta   90.00
_cell.angle_gamma   90.00
#
_symmetry.space_group_name_H-M   'P 1'
#
loop_
_entity.id
_entity.type
_entity.pdbx_description
1 polymer ?
#
loop_
_entity_poly.entity_id
_entity_poly.type
_entity_poly.pdbx_seq_one_letter_code
_entity_poly.pdbx_strand_id
1 'polypeptide(L)'
;MQRAIPNASVEMATVQQEASETRLWFHESKSILTVQSHFRLQYRNSRSPSKNSINRWYEQFKGTGNVRHRKNVGRPSVTDEIVHRVQQTFTP
;
A
#
# COMPACT_ATOMS: atom_id res chain seq x y z
N MET A 1 27.27 -21.93 2.57
CA MET A 1 26.80 -20.53 2.77
C MET A 1 25.28 -20.53 2.69
N GLN A 2 24.58 -20.52 3.83
CA GLN A 2 23.11 -20.47 3.85
C GLN A 2 22.66 -19.04 3.50
N ARG A 3 21.84 -18.91 2.45
CA ARG A 3 21.12 -17.66 2.16
C ARG A 3 20.01 -17.54 3.20
N ALA A 4 20.15 -16.59 4.13
CA ALA A 4 19.05 -16.22 5.01
C ALA A 4 17.86 -15.79 4.13
N ILE A 5 16.71 -16.45 4.29
CA ILE A 5 15.48 -16.02 3.64
C ILE A 5 15.07 -14.73 4.34
N PRO A 6 15.07 -13.57 3.65
CA PRO A 6 14.61 -12.33 4.28
C PRO A 6 13.13 -12.48 4.66
N ASN A 7 12.79 -12.02 5.85
CA ASN A 7 11.42 -12.08 6.36
C ASN A 7 10.53 -11.14 5.54
N ALA A 8 9.67 -11.71 4.71
CA ALA A 8 8.77 -10.97 3.80
C ALA A 8 7.91 -9.90 4.53
N SER A 9 7.60 -10.10 5.81
CA SER A 9 6.85 -9.11 6.59
C SER A 9 7.66 -7.82 6.85
N VAL A 10 8.98 -7.92 6.98
CA VAL A 10 9.87 -6.77 7.21
C VAL A 10 10.05 -5.97 5.92
N GLU A 11 10.28 -6.66 4.78
CA GLU A 11 10.40 -6.02 3.46
C GLU A 11 9.13 -5.28 3.04
N MET A 12 7.95 -5.85 3.34
CA MET A 12 6.68 -5.22 3.02
C MET A 12 6.39 -3.98 3.89
N ALA A 13 6.87 -3.97 5.15
CA ALA A 13 6.76 -2.83 6.03
C ALA A 13 7.65 -1.67 5.55
N THR A 14 8.87 -1.94 5.09
CA THR A 14 9.76 -0.93 4.48
C THR A 14 9.19 -0.39 3.17
N VAL A 15 8.66 -1.23 2.28
CA VAL A 15 8.05 -0.76 1.01
C VAL A 15 6.85 0.17 1.26
N GLN A 16 6.04 -0.09 2.29
CA GLN A 16 4.92 0.80 2.64
C GLN A 16 5.41 2.15 3.18
N GLN A 17 6.44 2.15 4.03
CA GLN A 17 7.04 3.37 4.55
C GLN A 17 7.66 4.19 3.41
N GLU A 18 8.47 3.56 2.57
CA GLU A 18 9.08 4.14 1.37
C GLU A 18 8.03 4.79 0.45
N ALA A 19 6.91 4.10 0.20
CA ALA A 19 5.83 4.62 -0.64
C ALA A 19 5.15 5.85 -0.02
N SER A 20 5.01 5.88 1.31
CA SER A 20 4.42 7.03 2.02
C SER A 20 5.31 8.27 1.95
N GLU A 21 6.62 8.12 2.13
CA GLU A 21 7.60 9.21 2.03
C GLU A 21 7.75 9.70 0.58
N THR A 22 7.81 8.77 -0.37
CA THR A 22 7.86 9.07 -1.81
C THR A 22 6.67 9.93 -2.23
N ARG A 23 5.46 9.62 -1.74
CA ARG A 23 4.26 10.42 -1.98
C ARG A 23 4.36 11.83 -1.37
N LEU A 24 4.92 11.98 -0.17
CA LEU A 24 5.13 13.28 0.45
C LEU A 24 6.08 14.14 -0.39
N TRP A 25 7.22 13.59 -0.80
CA TRP A 25 8.17 14.30 -1.67
C TRP A 25 7.57 14.64 -3.02
N PHE A 26 6.73 13.77 -3.60
CA PHE A 26 6.07 14.06 -4.87
C PHE A 26 5.00 15.15 -4.71
N HIS A 27 4.27 15.15 -3.59
CA HIS A 27 3.30 16.19 -3.30
C HIS A 27 3.95 17.57 -3.23
N GLU A 28 5.11 17.66 -2.58
CA GLU A 28 5.87 18.90 -2.38
C GLU A 28 6.56 19.36 -3.67
N SER A 29 7.37 18.48 -4.28
CA SER A 29 8.22 18.84 -5.42
C SER A 29 7.50 18.84 -6.77
N LYS A 30 6.38 18.12 -6.89
CA LYS A 30 5.69 17.80 -8.15
C LYS A 30 6.62 17.20 -9.23
N SER A 31 7.78 16.67 -8.84
CA SER A 31 8.84 16.23 -9.75
C SER A 31 9.31 14.82 -9.43
N ILE A 32 9.18 13.92 -10.40
CA ILE A 32 9.62 12.53 -10.28
C ILE A 32 11.12 12.43 -10.06
N LEU A 33 11.91 13.26 -10.76
CA LEU A 33 13.37 13.25 -10.66
C LEU A 33 13.83 13.65 -9.25
N THR A 34 13.17 14.67 -8.67
CA THR A 34 13.45 15.12 -7.30
C THR A 34 13.13 14.03 -6.29
N VAL A 35 11.99 13.35 -6.44
CA VAL A 35 11.59 12.21 -5.61
C VAL A 35 12.59 11.07 -5.70
N GLN A 36 13.03 10.70 -6.91
CA GLN A 36 14.02 9.66 -7.10
C GLN A 36 15.38 10.01 -6.51
N SER A 37 15.78 11.29 -6.59
CA SER A 37 16.99 11.80 -5.95
C SER A 37 16.92 11.68 -4.42
N HIS A 38 15.85 12.20 -3.81
CA HIS A 38 15.61 12.10 -2.36
C HIS A 38 15.60 10.65 -1.88
N PHE A 39 14.95 9.76 -2.64
CA PHE A 39 14.91 8.33 -2.33
C PHE A 39 16.32 7.72 -2.30
N ARG A 40 17.16 8.02 -3.29
CA ARG A 40 18.54 7.51 -3.34
C ARG A 40 19.39 8.03 -2.18
N LEU A 41 19.17 9.28 -1.77
CA LEU A 41 19.87 9.88 -0.63
C LEU A 41 19.47 9.20 0.69
N GLN A 42 18.18 8.93 0.89
CA GLN A 42 17.68 8.32 2.12
C GLN A 42 17.99 6.82 2.23
N TYR A 43 17.79 6.06 1.16
CA TYR A 43 17.82 4.60 1.19
C TYR A 43 19.08 3.97 0.57
N ARG A 44 20.17 4.75 0.46
CA ARG A 44 21.52 4.39 -0.04
C ARG A 44 21.64 2.97 -0.64
N ASN A 45 21.79 2.89 -1.97
CA ASN A 45 21.85 1.68 -2.80
C ASN A 45 20.53 0.94 -3.07
N SER A 46 19.39 1.41 -2.54
CA SER A 46 18.08 0.86 -2.91
C SER A 46 17.66 1.31 -4.30
N ARG A 47 17.04 0.38 -5.06
CA ARG A 47 16.53 0.68 -6.39
C ARG A 47 15.39 1.69 -6.27
N SER A 48 15.64 2.89 -6.79
CA SER A 48 14.66 3.98 -6.78
C SER A 48 13.35 3.55 -7.45
N PRO A 49 12.18 3.95 -6.91
CA PRO A 49 10.89 3.58 -7.47
C PRO A 49 10.72 4.12 -8.89
N SER A 50 10.02 3.34 -9.72
CA SER A 50 9.72 3.73 -11.10
C SER A 50 8.71 4.89 -11.13
N LYS A 51 8.70 5.65 -12.23
CA LYS A 51 7.67 6.68 -12.49
C LYS A 51 6.25 6.13 -12.30
N ASN A 52 6.00 4.91 -12.79
CA ASN A 52 4.68 4.26 -12.68
C ASN A 52 4.32 3.94 -11.23
N SER A 53 5.30 3.46 -10.44
CA SER A 53 5.11 3.20 -9.01
C SER A 53 4.77 4.48 -8.25
N ILE A 54 5.52 5.56 -8.50
CA ILE A 54 5.31 6.87 -7.87
C ILE A 54 3.91 7.40 -8.18
N ASN A 55 3.52 7.40 -9.46
CA ASN A 55 2.19 7.84 -9.88
C ASN A 55 1.09 6.99 -9.27
N ARG A 56 1.24 5.65 -9.27
CA ARG A 56 0.24 4.74 -8.70
C ARG A 56 0.04 5.01 -7.21
N TRP A 57 1.11 5.16 -6.44
CA TRP A 57 1.01 5.48 -5.01
C TRP A 57 0.36 6.85 -4.76
N TYR A 58 0.67 7.85 -5.60
CA TYR A 58 0.07 9.17 -5.49
C TYR A 58 -1.43 9.16 -5.81
N GLU A 59 -1.85 8.46 -6.87
CA GLU A 59 -3.27 8.32 -7.23
C GLU A 59 -4.05 7.51 -6.20
N GLN A 60 -3.49 6.41 -5.70
CA GLN A 60 -4.10 5.63 -4.61
C GLN A 60 -4.31 6.50 -3.36
N PHE A 61 -3.31 7.31 -3.02
CA PHE A 61 -3.44 8.27 -1.93
C PHE A 61 -4.55 9.30 -2.20
N LYS A 62 -4.60 9.91 -3.39
CA LYS A 62 -5.66 10.89 -3.71
C LYS A 62 -7.06 10.28 -3.63
N GLY A 63 -7.24 9.05 -4.08
CA GLY A 63 -8.55 8.39 -4.08
C GLY A 63 -8.97 7.82 -2.73
N THR A 64 -8.04 7.27 -1.94
CA THR A 64 -8.36 6.49 -0.72
C THR A 64 -7.85 7.13 0.56
N GLY A 65 -7.01 8.16 0.48
CA GLY A 65 -6.29 8.74 1.62
C GLY A 65 -5.22 7.82 2.21
N ASN A 66 -4.97 6.66 1.60
CA ASN A 66 -4.06 5.64 2.11
C ASN A 66 -3.31 4.95 0.96
N VAL A 67 -2.04 4.65 1.19
CA VAL A 67 -1.15 3.91 0.26
C VAL A 67 -1.00 2.45 0.69
N ARG A 68 -1.43 2.09 1.91
CA ARG A 68 -1.33 0.73 2.42
C ARG A 68 -2.29 -0.19 1.67
N HIS A 69 -1.82 -1.41 1.45
CA HIS A 69 -2.65 -2.48 0.90
C HIS A 69 -3.86 -2.69 1.83
N ARG A 70 -5.07 -2.49 1.30
CA ARG A 70 -6.30 -2.82 2.02
C ARG A 70 -6.40 -4.33 2.16
N LYS A 71 -6.71 -4.83 3.35
CA LYS A 71 -7.08 -6.24 3.50
C LYS A 71 -8.32 -6.47 2.65
N ASN A 72 -8.20 -7.34 1.64
CA ASN A 72 -9.37 -7.82 0.93
C ASN A 72 -10.15 -8.66 1.93
N VAL A 73 -11.39 -8.27 2.25
CA VAL A 73 -12.23 -8.96 3.25
C VAL A 73 -12.81 -10.27 2.68
N GLY A 74 -12.22 -10.79 1.61
CA GLY A 74 -12.80 -11.84 0.79
C GLY A 74 -14.12 -11.42 0.16
N ARG A 75 -14.67 -12.29 -0.68
CA ARG A 75 -16.08 -12.24 -1.04
C ARG A 75 -16.84 -12.94 0.08
N PRO A 76 -17.89 -12.33 0.68
CA PRO A 76 -18.72 -13.02 1.65
C PRO A 76 -19.20 -14.36 1.05
N SER A 77 -18.96 -15.46 1.77
CA SER A 77 -19.42 -16.80 1.36
C SER A 77 -20.95 -16.89 1.33
N VAL A 78 -21.59 -16.02 2.10
CA VAL A 78 -23.03 -15.95 2.30
C VAL A 78 -23.53 -14.60 1.80
N THR A 79 -24.66 -14.59 1.10
CA THR A 79 -25.29 -13.36 0.62
C THR A 79 -25.96 -12.60 1.77
N ASP A 80 -26.04 -11.28 1.67
CA ASP A 80 -26.72 -10.43 2.66
C ASP A 80 -28.19 -10.85 2.87
N GLU A 81 -28.83 -11.41 1.85
CA GLU A 81 -30.18 -11.96 1.94
C GLU A 81 -30.29 -13.13 2.93
N ILE A 82 -29.34 -14.07 2.90
CA ILE A 82 -29.32 -15.20 3.85
C ILE A 82 -29.05 -14.70 5.27
N VAL A 83 -28.14 -13.72 5.42
CA VAL A 83 -27.88 -13.08 6.72
C VAL A 83 -29.14 -12.42 7.26
N HIS A 84 -29.84 -11.67 6.42
CA HIS A 84 -31.08 -10.99 6.80
C HIS A 84 -32.18 -11.99 7.16
N ARG A 85 -32.33 -13.10 6.42
CA ARG A 85 -33.31 -14.14 6.74
C ARG A 85 -33.07 -14.77 8.10
N VAL A 86 -31.81 -15.05 8.44
CA VAL A 86 -31.44 -15.58 9.77
C VAL A 86 -31.74 -14.55 10.86
N GLN A 87 -31.49 -13.27 10.64
CA GLN A 87 -31.81 -12.22 11.61
C GLN A 87 -33.32 -12.08 11.87
N GLN A 88 -34.15 -12.20 10.82
CA GLN A 88 -35.62 -12.16 10.93
C GLN A 88 -36.17 -13.30 11.80
N THR A 89 -35.56 -14.50 11.75
CA THR A 89 -35.97 -15.63 12.61
C THR A 89 -35.73 -15.41 14.11
N PHE A 90 -34.92 -14.43 14.50
CA PHE A 90 -34.65 -14.09 15.90
C PHE A 90 -35.34 -12.81 16.37
N THR A 91 -36.17 -12.18 15.52
CA THR A 91 -36.94 -11.00 15.91
C THR A 91 -38.33 -11.46 16.39
N PRO A 92 -38.68 -11.28 17.69
CA PRO A 92 -39.94 -11.77 18.26
C PRO A 92 -41.19 -11.04 17.74
#